data_AF-A0ABD3SST5-F1
#
_entry.id   AF-A0ABD3SST5-F1
#
_cell.length_a   1.000
_cell.length_b   1.000
_cell.length_c   1.000
_cell.angle_alpha   90.00
_cell.angle_beta   90.00
_cell.angle_gamma   90.00
#
_symmetry.space_group_name_H-M   'P 1'
#
loop_
_entity.id
_entity.type
_entity.pdbx_description
1 polymer ?
#
loop_
_entity_poly.entity_id
_entity_poly.type
_entity_poly.pdbx_seq_one_letter_code
_entity_poly.pdbx_strand_id
1 'polypeptide(L)'
;MVGAAIQNAKVQLWQTDLNGNYLHPDATATLLPLLSDHASIVSKFQYFGTDDTDSDGRFQFLTYRPGKYPMHPYSHFHFMVWLNDDKNGGYLQALVTQFYFKDESPPFPEMLQLDVIEVDSNLYDYGSYVNGTIVIESGSSVTGDTILEVTPK
;
A
#
# COMPACT_ATOMS: atom_id res chain seq x y z
N MET A 1 -5.54 -16.77 14.94
CA MET A 1 -4.92 -17.91 14.22
C MET A 1 -4.15 -17.30 13.06
N VAL A 2 -2.95 -17.77 12.71
CA VAL A 2 -2.30 -17.27 11.49
C VAL A 2 -3.09 -17.81 10.30
N GLY A 3 -3.55 -16.93 9.41
CA GLY A 3 -4.23 -17.33 8.17
C GLY A 3 -3.31 -18.18 7.27
N ALA A 4 -3.90 -18.91 6.32
CA ALA A 4 -3.13 -19.66 5.33
C ALA A 4 -2.45 -18.72 4.33
N ALA A 5 -1.21 -19.05 3.92
CA ALA A 5 -0.52 -18.32 2.87
C ALA A 5 -1.33 -18.39 1.55
N ILE A 6 -1.42 -17.26 0.86
CA ILE A 6 -2.09 -17.17 -0.44
C ILE A 6 -0.99 -17.00 -1.49
N GLN A 7 -0.77 -18.04 -2.30
CA GLN A 7 0.19 -18.01 -3.40
C GLN A 7 -0.45 -17.41 -4.66
N ASN A 8 0.35 -16.72 -5.48
CA ASN A 8 -0.04 -16.15 -6.77
C ASN A 8 -1.19 -15.11 -6.70
N ALA A 9 -1.49 -14.57 -5.51
CA ALA A 9 -2.27 -13.35 -5.39
C ALA A 9 -1.44 -12.17 -5.89
N LYS A 10 -2.09 -11.27 -6.65
CA LYS A 10 -1.46 -10.06 -7.17
C LYS A 10 -1.69 -8.91 -6.23
N VAL A 11 -0.61 -8.29 -5.79
CA VAL A 11 -0.63 -7.07 -4.98
C VAL A 11 -0.21 -5.90 -5.85
N GLN A 12 -1.06 -4.88 -5.88
CA GLN A 12 -0.77 -3.62 -6.56
C GLN A 12 -0.66 -2.52 -5.53
N LEU A 13 0.31 -1.63 -5.69
CA LEU A 13 0.57 -0.52 -4.77
C LEU A 13 0.67 0.78 -5.56
N TRP A 14 0.06 1.85 -5.06
CA TRP A 14 0.21 3.20 -5.61
C TRP A 14 0.31 4.24 -4.50
N GLN A 15 0.99 5.33 -4.81
CA GLN A 15 1.37 6.32 -3.81
C GLN A 15 1.68 7.70 -4.42
N THR A 16 1.83 8.67 -3.53
CA THR A 16 2.47 9.95 -3.85
C THR A 16 3.99 9.80 -3.98
N ASP A 17 4.62 10.77 -4.66
CA ASP A 17 6.05 11.01 -4.54
C ASP A 17 6.42 11.64 -3.18
N LEU A 18 7.72 11.92 -3.00
CA LEU A 18 8.28 12.54 -1.80
C LEU A 18 7.65 13.91 -1.45
N ASN A 19 7.04 14.58 -2.43
CA ASN A 19 6.42 15.89 -2.26
C ASN A 19 4.89 15.81 -2.05
N GLY A 20 4.32 14.60 -1.99
CA GLY A 20 2.87 14.42 -1.81
C GLY A 20 2.06 14.52 -3.10
N ASN A 21 2.70 14.43 -4.27
CA ASN A 21 1.99 14.48 -5.55
C ASN A 21 1.64 13.07 -6.07
N TYR A 22 0.42 12.89 -6.57
CA TYR A 22 0.04 11.73 -7.39
C TYR A 22 0.28 12.02 -8.87
N LEU A 23 0.81 11.04 -9.61
CA LEU A 23 0.83 11.06 -11.07
C LEU A 23 -0.55 10.60 -11.59
N HIS A 24 -1.52 11.52 -11.59
CA HIS A 24 -2.89 11.24 -12.03
C HIS A 24 -3.31 12.20 -13.16
N PRO A 25 -3.99 11.73 -14.24
CA PRO A 25 -4.44 12.59 -15.33
C PRO A 25 -5.36 13.74 -14.88
N ASP A 26 -6.20 13.47 -13.88
CA ASP A 26 -7.14 14.47 -13.33
C ASP A 26 -6.56 15.32 -12.20
N ALA A 27 -5.27 15.18 -11.90
CA ALA A 27 -4.55 16.05 -10.97
C ALA A 27 -4.35 17.44 -11.61
N THR A 28 -5.47 18.15 -11.79
CA THR A 28 -5.53 19.52 -12.29
C THR A 28 -5.57 20.48 -11.11
N ALA A 29 -4.88 21.62 -11.22
CA ALA A 29 -4.89 22.69 -10.21
C ALA A 29 -6.31 23.18 -9.84
N THR A 30 -7.30 22.89 -10.69
CA THR A 30 -8.71 23.27 -10.55
C THR A 30 -9.53 22.40 -9.59
N LEU A 31 -9.20 21.12 -9.39
CA LEU A 31 -9.95 20.26 -8.48
C LEU A 31 -9.43 20.31 -7.04
N LEU A 32 -8.20 20.78 -6.84
CA LEU A 32 -7.54 20.85 -5.54
C LEU A 32 -6.78 22.18 -5.43
N PRO A 33 -7.45 23.29 -5.06
CA PRO A 33 -6.82 24.60 -4.92
C PRO A 33 -5.75 24.67 -3.82
N LEU A 34 -5.63 23.63 -2.98
CA LEU A 34 -4.55 23.43 -2.01
C LEU A 34 -3.39 22.55 -2.56
N LEU A 35 -3.51 22.03 -3.78
CA LEU A 35 -2.46 21.35 -4.54
C LEU A 35 -1.89 22.28 -5.63
N SER A 36 -1.81 23.58 -5.36
CA SER A 36 -1.05 24.55 -6.17
C SER A 36 0.44 24.17 -6.35
N ASP A 37 0.88 23.11 -5.65
CA ASP A 37 2.24 22.59 -5.63
C ASP A 37 2.43 21.27 -6.43
N HIS A 38 1.54 20.93 -7.37
CA HIS A 38 1.89 20.05 -8.51
C HIS A 38 3.00 20.65 -9.41
N ALA A 39 3.77 21.60 -8.91
CA ALA A 39 4.78 22.38 -9.61
C ALA A 39 5.94 21.53 -10.13
N SER A 40 6.14 20.30 -9.65
CA SER A 40 7.06 19.32 -10.24
C SER A 40 6.79 17.90 -9.74
N ILE A 41 6.19 17.07 -10.60
CA ILE A 41 6.24 15.60 -10.42
C ILE A 41 7.71 15.13 -10.43
N VAL A 42 8.04 14.14 -9.62
CA VAL A 42 9.33 13.45 -9.71
C VAL A 42 9.31 12.54 -10.93
N SER A 43 9.77 13.04 -12.08
CA SER A 43 9.66 12.39 -13.39
C SER A 43 10.28 10.99 -13.51
N LYS A 44 11.21 10.64 -12.61
CA LYS A 44 11.84 9.31 -12.56
C LYS A 44 11.23 8.37 -11.53
N PHE A 45 10.21 8.82 -10.80
CA PHE A 45 9.47 7.97 -9.87
C PHE A 45 8.32 7.27 -10.61
N GLN A 46 8.09 5.99 -10.29
CA GLN A 46 7.15 5.14 -11.04
C GLN A 46 5.69 5.29 -10.56
N TYR A 47 5.47 5.74 -9.31
CA TYR A 47 4.15 5.95 -8.65
C TYR A 47 3.26 4.72 -8.46
N PHE A 48 3.54 3.61 -9.15
CA PHE A 48 2.77 2.38 -9.14
C PHE A 48 3.69 1.15 -9.18
N GLY A 49 3.32 0.08 -8.49
CA GLY A 49 4.02 -1.20 -8.50
C GLY A 49 3.05 -2.37 -8.54
N THR A 50 3.53 -3.52 -9.03
CA THR A 50 2.82 -4.80 -8.92
C THR A 50 3.81 -5.88 -8.55
N ASP A 51 3.42 -6.75 -7.63
CA ASP A 51 4.14 -7.97 -7.29
C ASP A 51 3.15 -9.12 -7.08
N ASP A 52 3.59 -10.34 -7.34
CA ASP A 52 2.79 -11.55 -7.16
C ASP A 52 3.35 -12.34 -5.97
N THR A 53 2.47 -12.79 -5.09
CA THR A 53 2.85 -13.52 -3.88
C THR A 53 3.50 -14.87 -4.18
N ASP A 54 4.59 -15.18 -3.48
CA ASP A 54 5.31 -16.46 -3.60
C ASP A 54 4.56 -17.63 -2.91
N SER A 55 5.17 -18.82 -2.88
CA SER A 55 4.59 -20.01 -2.22
C SER A 55 4.38 -19.86 -0.71
N ASP A 56 5.08 -18.92 -0.08
CA ASP A 56 4.94 -18.57 1.33
C ASP A 56 3.99 -17.37 1.54
N GLY A 57 3.36 -16.86 0.46
CA GLY A 57 2.47 -15.70 0.48
C GLY A 57 3.20 -14.36 0.61
N ARG A 58 4.53 -14.31 0.38
CA ARG A 58 5.32 -13.08 0.50
C ARG A 58 5.32 -12.29 -0.80
N PHE A 59 5.32 -10.97 -0.66
CA PHE A 59 5.51 -9.99 -1.73
C PHE A 59 6.44 -8.88 -1.24
N GLN A 60 7.08 -8.15 -2.15
CA GLN A 60 8.04 -7.10 -1.80
C GLN A 60 7.99 -5.92 -2.78
N PHE A 61 8.07 -4.71 -2.21
CA PHE A 61 8.28 -3.48 -2.96
C PHE A 61 9.50 -2.75 -2.43
N LEU A 62 10.29 -2.16 -3.33
CA LEU A 62 11.30 -1.15 -3.00
C LEU A 62 10.80 0.20 -3.51
N THR A 63 10.52 1.12 -2.60
CA THR A 63 9.97 2.44 -2.92
C THR A 63 10.38 3.47 -1.87
N TYR A 64 10.02 4.73 -2.10
CA TYR A 64 10.17 5.81 -1.13
C TYR A 64 8.95 5.89 -0.20
N ARG A 65 9.19 6.36 1.03
CA ARG A 65 8.10 6.79 1.93
C ARG A 65 7.29 7.91 1.23
N PRO A 66 5.97 7.75 1.07
CA PRO A 66 5.12 8.73 0.40
C PRO A 66 5.09 10.06 1.15
N GLY A 67 5.16 11.18 0.40
CA GLY A 67 4.96 12.51 0.95
C GLY A 67 3.49 12.73 1.38
N LYS A 68 3.30 13.53 2.43
CA LYS A 68 1.99 13.93 2.94
C LYS A 68 1.39 15.04 2.08
N TYR A 69 0.06 15.18 2.10
CA TYR A 69 -0.64 16.29 1.43
C TYR A 69 -1.82 16.78 2.28
N PRO A 70 -2.35 18.00 2.06
CA PRO A 70 -3.24 18.67 3.02
C PRO A 70 -4.47 17.87 3.47
N MET A 71 -5.06 17.06 2.59
CA MET A 71 -6.23 16.23 2.92
C MET A 71 -5.87 14.92 3.62
N HIS A 72 -4.62 14.48 3.56
CA HIS A 72 -4.12 13.24 4.16
C HIS A 72 -2.83 13.54 4.94
N PRO A 73 -2.95 13.92 6.23
CA PRO A 73 -1.81 14.34 7.05
C PRO A 73 -0.90 13.19 7.49
N TYR A 74 -1.13 11.97 7.00
CA TYR A 74 -0.33 10.77 7.27
C TYR A 74 0.19 10.19 5.95
N SER A 75 1.45 9.78 5.94
CA SER A 75 2.04 9.03 4.83
C SER A 75 1.27 7.72 4.66
N HIS A 76 0.95 7.37 3.42
CA HIS A 76 0.19 6.16 3.14
C HIS A 76 0.50 5.58 1.77
N PHE A 77 0.41 4.26 1.69
CA PHE A 77 0.33 3.54 0.42
C PHE A 77 -1.10 3.12 0.20
N HIS A 78 -1.65 3.37 -0.98
CA HIS A 78 -2.81 2.60 -1.39
C HIS A 78 -2.36 1.24 -1.90
N PHE A 79 -3.17 0.22 -1.67
CA PHE A 79 -2.94 -1.08 -2.26
C PHE A 79 -4.23 -1.79 -2.63
N MET A 80 -4.09 -2.73 -3.54
CA MET A 80 -5.15 -3.60 -4.02
C MET A 80 -4.64 -5.04 -4.08
N VAL A 81 -5.49 -5.98 -3.67
CA VAL A 81 -5.20 -7.41 -3.78
C VAL A 81 -6.18 -8.06 -4.73
N TRP A 82 -5.64 -8.83 -5.66
CA TRP A 82 -6.39 -9.70 -6.53
C TRP A 82 -6.08 -11.17 -6.22
N LEU A 83 -7.12 -11.97 -6.11
CA LEU A 83 -7.01 -13.42 -5.93
C LEU A 83 -7.23 -14.13 -7.27
N ASN A 84 -6.52 -15.22 -7.50
CA ASN A 84 -6.78 -16.05 -8.68
C ASN A 84 -8.20 -16.61 -8.64
N ASP A 85 -8.91 -16.51 -9.76
CA ASP A 85 -10.18 -17.17 -9.98
C ASP A 85 -9.95 -18.48 -10.73
N ASP A 86 -9.58 -19.52 -9.99
CA ASP A 86 -9.35 -20.84 -10.58
C ASP A 86 -10.61 -21.41 -11.27
N LYS A 87 -11.81 -20.93 -10.90
CA LYS A 87 -13.08 -21.43 -11.44
C LYS A 87 -13.45 -20.79 -12.77
N ASN A 88 -13.24 -19.48 -12.91
CA ASN A 88 -13.64 -18.73 -14.11
C ASN A 88 -12.45 -18.33 -14.99
N GLY A 89 -11.22 -18.53 -14.52
CA GLY A 89 -10.00 -18.02 -15.13
C GLY A 89 -9.85 -16.52 -14.90
N GLY A 90 -8.68 -16.09 -14.44
CA GLY A 90 -8.36 -14.67 -14.23
C GLY A 90 -8.25 -14.29 -12.76
N TYR A 91 -8.67 -13.07 -12.44
CA TYR A 91 -8.47 -12.46 -11.12
C TYR A 91 -9.78 -11.86 -10.56
N LEU A 92 -10.01 -12.04 -9.27
CA LEU A 92 -11.07 -11.38 -8.49
C LEU A 92 -10.46 -10.28 -7.63
N GLN A 93 -11.02 -9.08 -7.68
CA GLN A 93 -10.63 -7.99 -6.78
C GLN A 93 -11.11 -8.33 -5.36
N ALA A 94 -10.19 -8.59 -4.45
CA ALA A 94 -10.51 -9.01 -3.10
C ALA A 94 -10.49 -7.85 -2.09
N LEU A 95 -9.58 -6.88 -2.27
CA LEU A 95 -9.41 -5.78 -1.33
C LEU A 95 -8.85 -4.56 -2.03
N VAL A 96 -9.32 -3.37 -1.64
CA VAL A 96 -8.70 -2.07 -1.92
C VAL A 96 -8.70 -1.27 -0.62
N THR A 97 -7.53 -0.91 -0.13
CA THR A 97 -7.41 -0.11 1.11
C THR A 97 -6.05 0.60 1.16
N GLN A 98 -5.66 1.09 2.34
CA GLN A 98 -4.45 1.88 2.57
C GLN A 98 -3.62 1.30 3.72
N PHE A 99 -2.30 1.31 3.55
CA PHE A 99 -1.35 1.18 4.64
C PHE A 99 -0.90 2.56 5.12
N TYR A 100 -0.66 2.68 6.42
CA TYR A 100 -0.11 3.87 7.09
C TYR A 100 1.16 3.50 7.85
N PHE A 101 1.94 4.50 8.27
CA PHE A 101 3.16 4.27 9.02
C PHE A 101 2.90 4.43 10.52
N LYS A 102 3.21 3.40 11.32
CA LYS A 102 2.89 3.35 12.75
C LYS A 102 3.60 4.44 13.56
N ASP A 103 4.79 4.83 13.13
CA ASP A 103 5.59 5.88 13.76
C ASP A 103 4.94 7.28 13.69
N GLU A 104 3.95 7.48 12.82
CA GLU A 104 3.16 8.71 12.75
C GLU A 104 1.96 8.72 13.70
N SER A 105 1.72 7.63 14.43
CA SER A 105 0.58 7.44 15.31
C SER A 105 -0.78 7.77 14.65
N PRO A 106 -1.07 7.22 13.46
CA PRO A 106 -2.32 7.53 12.77
C PRO A 106 -3.53 6.93 13.50
N PRO A 107 -4.72 7.53 13.39
CA PRO A 107 -5.93 7.08 14.09
C PRO A 107 -6.65 5.92 13.38
N PHE A 108 -5.90 5.06 12.67
CA PHE A 108 -6.45 3.93 11.90
C PHE A 108 -6.20 2.61 12.64
N PRO A 109 -6.96 1.53 12.34
CA PRO A 109 -6.73 0.22 12.95
C PRO A 109 -5.28 -0.25 12.81
N GLU A 110 -4.75 -0.92 13.84
CA GLU A 110 -3.35 -1.38 13.89
C GLU A 110 -2.98 -2.27 12.69
N MET A 111 -3.94 -3.07 12.19
CA MET A 111 -3.77 -3.92 10.99
C MET A 111 -3.41 -3.17 9.71
N LEU A 112 -3.69 -1.86 9.65
CA LEU A 112 -3.35 -1.00 8.52
C LEU A 112 -2.06 -0.22 8.77
N GLN A 113 -1.41 -0.39 9.92
CA GLN A 113 -0.20 0.33 10.27
C GLN A 113 1.02 -0.56 10.09
N LEU A 114 1.95 -0.12 9.24
CA LEU A 114 3.21 -0.77 9.01
C LEU A 114 4.18 -0.44 10.14
N ASP A 115 4.79 -1.45 10.73
CA ASP A 115 5.90 -1.28 11.67
C ASP A 115 7.12 -0.79 10.89
N VAL A 116 7.77 0.27 11.37
CA VAL A 116 8.92 0.91 10.71
C VAL A 116 10.20 0.56 11.47
N ILE A 117 11.17 0.01 10.76
CA ILE A 117 12.51 -0.30 11.27
C ILE A 117 13.51 0.51 10.46
N GLU A 118 14.04 1.57 11.06
CA GLU A 118 15.13 2.35 10.48
C GLU A 118 16.43 1.54 10.46
N VAL A 119 17.20 1.68 9.39
CA VAL A 119 18.48 1.00 9.19
C VAL A 119 19.55 1.99 8.72
N ASP A 120 20.82 1.60 8.86
CA ASP A 120 21.92 2.38 8.29
C ASP A 120 21.92 2.26 6.76
N SER A 121 21.56 3.36 6.08
CA SER A 121 21.48 3.39 4.63
C SER A 121 22.83 3.16 3.94
N ASN A 122 23.96 3.39 4.61
CA ASN A 122 25.28 3.10 4.07
C ASN A 122 25.56 1.60 3.98
N LEU A 123 24.83 0.78 4.76
CA LEU A 123 24.99 -0.68 4.79
C LEU A 123 24.00 -1.38 3.86
N TYR A 124 22.87 -0.74 3.55
CA TYR A 124 21.69 -1.42 3.05
C TYR A 124 21.07 -0.81 1.78
N ASP A 125 21.56 0.34 1.31
CA ASP A 125 21.03 1.08 0.13
C ASP A 125 19.56 1.58 0.26
N TYR A 126 18.92 1.39 1.42
CA TYR A 126 17.64 1.99 1.81
C TYR A 126 17.69 2.42 3.27
N GLY A 127 16.82 3.37 3.65
CA GLY A 127 16.81 3.94 5.01
C GLY A 127 15.98 3.17 6.03
N SER A 128 14.98 2.40 5.59
CA SER A 128 14.06 1.72 6.47
C SER A 128 13.48 0.45 5.84
N TYR A 129 13.13 -0.52 6.66
CA TYR A 129 12.22 -1.60 6.31
C TYR A 129 10.86 -1.40 6.96
N VAL A 130 9.80 -1.72 6.23
CA VAL A 130 8.43 -1.73 6.74
C VAL A 130 7.79 -3.09 6.48
N ASN A 131 7.07 -3.60 7.47
CA ASN A 131 6.40 -4.90 7.39
C ASN A 131 4.91 -4.76 7.69
N GLY A 132 4.10 -5.53 6.97
CA GLY A 132 2.65 -5.65 7.18
C GLY A 132 2.17 -7.01 6.69
N THR A 133 1.08 -7.51 7.27
CA THR A 133 0.41 -8.73 6.82
C THR A 133 -1.00 -8.40 6.38
N ILE A 134 -1.38 -8.81 5.18
CA ILE A 134 -2.75 -8.69 4.69
C ILE A 134 -3.46 -10.02 4.97
N VAL A 135 -4.57 -9.96 5.70
CA VAL A 135 -5.44 -11.12 5.94
C VAL A 135 -6.74 -10.89 5.19
N ILE A 136 -7.16 -11.86 4.38
CA ILE A 136 -8.41 -11.79 3.62
C ILE A 136 -9.31 -12.92 4.10
N GLU A 137 -10.53 -12.57 4.54
CA GLU A 137 -11.53 -13.55 4.96
C GLU A 137 -12.30 -14.13 3.77
N SER A 138 -12.50 -15.44 3.75
CA SER A 138 -13.33 -16.11 2.76
C SER A 138 -14.80 -15.78 3.00
N GLY A 139 -15.41 -14.97 2.13
CA GLY A 139 -16.84 -14.63 2.20
C GLY A 139 -17.13 -13.13 2.21
N SER A 140 -16.11 -12.26 2.31
CA SER A 140 -16.28 -10.83 2.08
C SER A 140 -16.65 -10.61 0.61
N SER A 141 -17.95 -10.47 0.35
CA SER A 141 -18.41 -9.86 -0.89
C SER A 141 -17.80 -8.47 -1.03
N VAL A 142 -17.78 -7.94 -2.24
CA VAL A 142 -17.26 -6.61 -2.66
C VAL A 142 -17.96 -5.42 -1.94
N THR A 143 -18.67 -5.67 -0.84
CA THR A 143 -19.44 -4.74 -0.03
C THR A 143 -18.94 -4.75 1.41
N GLY A 144 -17.93 -3.94 1.70
CA GLY A 144 -17.79 -3.25 3.00
C GLY A 144 -17.16 -3.99 4.19
N ASP A 145 -17.23 -5.31 4.27
CA ASP A 145 -16.85 -6.03 5.50
C ASP A 145 -15.66 -6.98 5.30
N THR A 146 -14.49 -6.41 4.99
CA THR A 146 -13.22 -7.14 5.12
C THR A 146 -12.66 -6.89 6.51
N ILE A 147 -12.83 -7.86 7.41
CA ILE A 147 -12.18 -7.85 8.71
C ILE A 147 -10.72 -8.28 8.48
N LEU A 148 -9.78 -7.42 8.83
CA LEU A 148 -8.35 -7.74 8.79
C LEU A 148 -7.96 -8.13 10.22
N GLU A 149 -7.52 -9.37 10.43
CA GLU A 149 -6.97 -9.81 11.72
C GLU A 149 -5.44 -9.67 11.76
N VAL A 150 -4.91 -9.15 12.86
CA VAL A 150 -3.47 -9.15 13.14
C VAL A 150 -3.11 -10.45 13.84
N THR A 151 -2.15 -11.21 13.30
CA THR A 151 -1.44 -12.21 14.10
C THR A 151 -0.02 -11.73 14.39
N PRO A 152 0.34 -11.44 15.65
CA PRO A 152 1.71 -11.13 16.02
C PRO A 152 2.63 -12.32 15.71
N LYS A 153 3.84 -12.04 15.24
CA LYS A 153 4.94 -13.02 15.22
C LYS A 153 5.98 -12.66 16.27
#